data_AF-A0A8T5PS06-F1
#
_entry.id   AF-A0A8T5PS06-F1
#
_cell.length_a   1.000
_cell.length_b   1.000
_cell.length_c   1.000
_cell.angle_alpha   90.00
_cell.angle_beta   90.00
_cell.angle_gamma   90.00
#
_symmetry.space_group_name_H-M   'P 1'
#
loop_
_entity.id
_entity.type
_entity.pdbx_description
1 polymer ?
#
loop_
_entity_poly.entity_id
_entity_poly.type
_entity_poly.pdbx_seq_one_letter_code
_entity_poly.pdbx_strand_id
1 'polypeptide(L)'
;MHLYFKGFEKGVVVNNKFKLRYPSQIWKAYPKKEKAFFIDNLAYSNTVCTPLVSGVGKINYNTSKPFVKNYINESVLRDIPSAVEDYPVHTSEMIKRFRKVKYGFKDNRIKKPIFSGETYEKAIVPFSCGKDSLLTLAVCDEIGLEPIAVYFNDTVSPSENRIKINYLKKINKKIGIKIEIVRNEIEKLNDFEFLGKDEGVIGYSHLVFNFCLLSLPINYFYNAKYTVLGNEEGLNLKFRNKDGIWCYPSYDQSF
;
A
#
# COMPACT_ATOMS: atom_id res chain seq x y z
N MET A 1 0.77 -21.34 1.77
CA MET A 1 -0.48 -20.59 1.98
C MET A 1 -1.22 -20.43 0.66
N HIS A 2 -2.56 -20.53 0.66
CA HIS A 2 -3.40 -20.26 -0.52
C HIS A 2 -4.23 -19.00 -0.24
N LEU A 3 -4.17 -18.03 -1.15
CA LEU A 3 -4.89 -16.78 -1.05
C LEU A 3 -5.80 -16.60 -2.27
N TYR A 4 -7.09 -16.57 -2.02
CA TYR A 4 -8.13 -16.41 -3.01
C TYR A 4 -8.70 -14.99 -2.96
N PHE A 5 -8.35 -14.17 -3.95
CA PHE A 5 -8.82 -12.81 -4.13
C PHE A 5 -10.06 -12.76 -5.03
N LYS A 6 -11.09 -12.05 -4.60
CA LYS A 6 -12.34 -11.89 -5.36
C LYS A 6 -12.90 -10.49 -5.19
N GLY A 7 -13.34 -9.87 -6.28
CA GLY A 7 -14.13 -8.64 -6.23
C GLY A 7 -15.53 -8.89 -5.67
N PHE A 8 -16.03 -7.97 -4.86
CA PHE A 8 -17.42 -7.96 -4.37
C PHE A 8 -18.00 -6.54 -4.50
N GLU A 9 -19.23 -6.32 -4.00
CA GLU A 9 -19.99 -5.08 -4.21
C GLU A 9 -19.25 -3.80 -3.78
N LYS A 10 -18.36 -3.86 -2.78
CA LYS A 10 -17.69 -2.68 -2.19
C LYS A 10 -16.16 -2.77 -2.18
N GLY A 11 -15.57 -3.69 -2.95
CA GLY A 11 -14.11 -3.82 -3.03
C GLY A 11 -13.64 -5.25 -3.30
N VAL A 12 -12.61 -5.68 -2.56
CA VAL A 12 -11.97 -6.99 -2.73
C VAL A 12 -12.02 -7.78 -1.42
N VAL A 13 -12.22 -9.09 -1.50
CA VAL A 13 -12.19 -10.01 -0.37
C VAL A 13 -11.15 -11.11 -0.61
N VAL A 14 -10.43 -11.47 0.45
CA VAL A 14 -9.42 -12.53 0.49
C VAL A 14 -9.89 -13.66 1.39
N ASN A 15 -9.97 -14.88 0.85
CA ASN A 15 -10.42 -16.09 1.57
C ASN A 15 -11.75 -15.90 2.34
N ASN A 16 -12.65 -15.06 1.83
CA ASN A 16 -13.91 -14.66 2.49
C ASN A 16 -13.74 -14.03 3.90
N LYS A 17 -12.51 -13.72 4.32
CA LYS A 17 -12.18 -13.26 5.69
C LYS A 17 -11.74 -11.79 5.70
N PHE A 18 -10.71 -11.45 4.95
CA PHE A 18 -10.13 -10.12 4.94
C PHE A 18 -10.71 -9.30 3.78
N LYS A 19 -11.14 -8.06 4.05
CA LYS A 19 -11.78 -7.21 3.05
C LYS A 19 -11.06 -5.88 2.90
N LEU A 20 -10.78 -5.52 1.65
CA LEU A 20 -10.51 -4.16 1.22
C LEU A 20 -11.83 -3.53 0.78
N ARG A 21 -12.25 -2.45 1.45
CA ARG A 21 -13.53 -1.77 1.23
C ARG A 21 -13.30 -0.32 0.84
N TYR A 22 -13.83 0.04 -0.32
CA TYR A 22 -13.95 1.42 -0.77
C TYR A 22 -15.37 1.96 -0.48
N PRO A 23 -15.55 3.29 -0.48
CA PRO A 23 -16.87 3.90 -0.66
C PRO A 23 -17.58 3.28 -1.87
N SER A 24 -18.85 2.90 -1.72
CA SER A 24 -19.54 2.05 -2.70
C SER A 24 -19.59 2.66 -4.10
N GLN A 25 -19.75 3.98 -4.19
CA GLN A 25 -19.80 4.73 -5.45
C GLN A 25 -18.48 4.67 -6.20
N ILE A 26 -17.35 4.79 -5.48
CA ILE A 26 -16.00 4.74 -6.05
C ILE A 26 -15.74 3.37 -6.67
N TRP A 27 -15.99 2.30 -5.89
CA TRP A 27 -15.77 0.95 -6.40
C TRP A 27 -16.73 0.59 -7.53
N LYS A 28 -18.02 0.98 -7.44
CA LYS A 28 -18.99 0.70 -8.50
C LYS A 28 -18.59 1.37 -9.82
N ALA A 29 -18.10 2.61 -9.78
CA ALA A 29 -17.64 3.34 -10.95
C ALA A 29 -16.38 2.75 -11.61
N TYR A 30 -15.50 2.10 -10.83
CA TYR A 30 -14.25 1.57 -11.36
C TYR A 30 -14.50 0.42 -12.37
N PRO A 31 -14.02 0.52 -13.63
CA PRO A 31 -14.47 -0.39 -14.68
C PRO A 31 -13.94 -1.81 -14.53
N LYS A 32 -14.65 -2.78 -15.13
CA LYS A 32 -14.48 -4.21 -14.85
C LYS A 32 -13.10 -4.74 -15.26
N LYS A 33 -12.52 -4.23 -16.35
CA LYS A 33 -11.20 -4.66 -16.83
C LYS A 33 -10.10 -4.16 -15.89
N GLU A 34 -10.25 -2.95 -15.40
CA GLU A 34 -9.37 -2.20 -14.50
C GLU A 34 -9.44 -2.78 -13.09
N LYS A 35 -10.62 -3.21 -12.63
CA LYS A 35 -10.78 -4.06 -11.45
C LYS A 35 -10.00 -5.37 -11.55
N ALA A 36 -10.00 -6.02 -12.72
CA ALA A 36 -9.27 -7.28 -12.90
C ALA A 36 -7.74 -7.05 -12.86
N PHE A 37 -7.25 -5.98 -13.50
CA PHE A 37 -5.85 -5.54 -13.37
C PHE A 37 -5.52 -5.22 -11.90
N PHE A 38 -6.35 -4.41 -11.24
CA PHE A 38 -6.16 -4.01 -9.86
C PHE A 38 -6.08 -5.20 -8.92
N ILE A 39 -7.00 -6.17 -9.01
CA ILE A 39 -7.01 -7.36 -8.16
C ILE A 39 -5.74 -8.22 -8.35
N ASP A 40 -5.24 -8.38 -9.58
CA ASP A 40 -4.01 -9.14 -9.81
C ASP A 40 -2.80 -8.49 -9.12
N ASN A 41 -2.66 -7.17 -9.23
CA ASN A 41 -1.55 -6.41 -8.63
C ASN A 41 -1.72 -6.26 -7.11
N LEU A 42 -2.95 -6.06 -6.62
CA LEU A 42 -3.28 -5.99 -5.20
C LEU A 42 -2.91 -7.29 -4.47
N ALA A 43 -3.20 -8.44 -5.10
CA ALA A 43 -2.93 -9.74 -4.50
C ALA A 43 -1.46 -9.91 -4.13
N TYR A 44 -0.58 -9.54 -5.05
CA TYR A 44 0.85 -9.65 -4.83
C TYR A 44 1.39 -8.55 -3.93
N SER A 45 1.04 -7.29 -4.21
CA SER A 45 1.51 -6.15 -3.40
C SER A 45 1.23 -6.38 -1.92
N ASN A 46 -0.03 -6.57 -1.54
CA ASN A 46 -0.44 -6.64 -0.14
C ASN A 46 0.05 -7.90 0.59
N THR A 47 0.72 -8.85 -0.09
CA THR A 47 1.15 -10.11 0.56
C THR A 47 2.55 -10.54 0.17
N VAL A 48 3.32 -9.68 -0.49
CA VAL A 48 4.71 -9.95 -0.87
C VAL A 48 5.59 -10.15 0.36
N CYS A 49 5.36 -9.39 1.43
CA CYS A 49 6.11 -9.47 2.68
C CYS A 49 5.54 -10.48 3.69
N THR A 50 4.29 -10.95 3.53
CA THR A 50 3.67 -11.95 4.43
C THR A 50 4.58 -13.15 4.72
N PRO A 51 5.32 -13.73 3.76
CA PRO A 51 6.28 -14.82 4.00
C PRO A 51 7.41 -14.49 4.97
N LEU A 52 7.88 -13.24 4.97
CA LEU A 52 8.97 -12.79 5.84
C LEU A 52 8.53 -12.67 7.30
N VAL A 53 7.24 -12.36 7.51
CA VAL A 53 6.64 -12.25 8.86
C VAL A 53 6.14 -13.60 9.35
N SER A 54 5.35 -14.30 8.53
CA SER A 54 4.70 -15.56 8.92
C SER A 54 5.61 -16.79 8.82
N GLY A 55 6.70 -16.72 8.06
CA GLY A 55 7.60 -17.84 7.78
C GLY A 55 7.12 -18.82 6.69
N VAL A 56 6.00 -18.54 6.01
CA VAL A 56 5.51 -19.45 4.96
C VAL A 56 6.43 -19.42 3.73
N GLY A 57 6.91 -20.58 3.27
CA GLY A 57 7.82 -20.64 2.12
C GLY A 57 7.15 -20.48 0.74
N LYS A 58 5.82 -20.48 0.67
CA LYS A 58 5.06 -20.42 -0.59
C LYS A 58 3.69 -19.78 -0.44
N ILE A 59 3.33 -18.89 -1.37
CA ILE A 59 1.98 -18.35 -1.55
C ILE A 59 1.46 -18.75 -2.93
N ASN A 60 0.23 -19.28 -2.99
CA ASN A 60 -0.49 -19.56 -4.23
C ASN A 60 -1.69 -18.62 -4.36
N TYR A 61 -1.78 -17.93 -5.49
CA TYR A 61 -2.85 -17.00 -5.82
C TYR A 61 -3.80 -17.58 -6.88
N ASN A 62 -5.07 -17.20 -6.82
CA ASN A 62 -6.04 -17.41 -7.90
C ASN A 62 -6.00 -16.30 -8.98
N THR A 63 -5.10 -15.33 -8.84
CA THR A 63 -4.91 -14.20 -9.77
C THR A 63 -3.84 -14.49 -10.82
N SER A 64 -3.82 -13.70 -11.89
CA SER A 64 -2.76 -13.75 -12.89
C SER A 64 -1.48 -13.07 -12.38
N LYS A 65 -0.36 -13.31 -13.07
CA LYS A 65 0.93 -12.69 -12.72
C LYS A 65 0.81 -11.15 -12.72
N PRO A 66 1.18 -10.46 -11.63
CA PRO A 66 1.03 -9.01 -11.49
C PRO A 66 1.99 -8.26 -12.43
N PHE A 67 1.53 -7.14 -12.95
CA PHE A 67 2.32 -6.24 -13.79
C PHE A 67 3.44 -5.57 -12.98
N VAL A 68 3.15 -5.14 -11.75
CA VAL A 68 4.07 -4.38 -10.90
C VAL A 68 5.08 -5.25 -10.14
N LYS A 69 5.13 -6.57 -10.41
CA LYS A 69 5.91 -7.54 -9.63
C LYS A 69 7.36 -7.13 -9.40
N ASN A 70 8.02 -6.67 -10.45
CA ASN A 70 9.45 -6.37 -10.42
C ASN A 70 9.74 -5.12 -9.59
N TYR A 71 8.92 -4.08 -9.72
CA TYR A 71 9.02 -2.85 -8.93
C TYR A 71 8.86 -3.13 -7.43
N ILE A 72 7.86 -3.93 -7.07
CA ILE A 72 7.63 -4.32 -5.67
C ILE A 72 8.79 -5.17 -5.14
N ASN A 73 9.30 -6.10 -5.94
CA ASN A 73 10.45 -6.91 -5.54
C ASN A 73 11.70 -6.07 -5.29
N GLU A 74 11.96 -5.09 -6.16
CA GLU A 74 13.07 -4.18 -5.99
C GLU A 74 12.90 -3.32 -4.74
N SER A 75 11.70 -2.75 -4.53
CA SER A 75 11.34 -2.00 -3.32
C SER A 75 11.67 -2.80 -2.06
N VAL A 76 11.11 -4.01 -1.93
CA VAL A 76 11.34 -4.87 -0.75
C VAL A 76 12.82 -5.23 -0.60
N LEU A 77 13.50 -5.61 -1.68
CA LEU A 77 14.92 -5.98 -1.61
C LEU A 77 15.82 -4.85 -1.12
N ARG A 78 15.50 -3.61 -1.49
CA ARG A 78 16.28 -2.43 -1.12
C ARG A 78 15.90 -1.87 0.24
N ASP A 79 14.71 -2.19 0.73
CA ASP A 79 14.24 -1.83 2.06
C ASP A 79 14.70 -2.80 3.15
N ILE A 80 14.88 -4.09 2.81
CA ILE A 80 15.37 -5.13 3.74
C ILE A 80 16.55 -4.68 4.63
N PRO A 81 17.62 -4.04 4.11
CA PRO A 81 18.74 -3.62 4.94
C PRO A 81 18.38 -2.67 6.09
N SER A 82 17.39 -1.80 5.91
CA SER A 82 16.87 -0.93 6.98
C SER A 82 15.98 -1.74 7.93
N ALA A 83 15.03 -2.48 7.35
CA ALA A 83 14.05 -3.23 8.12
C ALA A 83 14.65 -4.31 9.04
N VAL A 84 15.83 -4.86 8.74
CA VAL A 84 16.47 -5.88 9.61
C VAL A 84 17.05 -5.32 10.90
N GLU A 85 17.12 -4.00 11.09
CA GLU A 85 17.58 -3.42 12.37
C GLU A 85 16.71 -3.88 13.55
N ASP A 86 15.41 -4.09 13.33
CA ASP A 86 14.45 -4.57 14.33
C ASP A 86 14.50 -6.09 14.57
N TYR A 87 15.35 -6.83 13.85
CA TYR A 87 15.37 -8.28 13.90
C TYR A 87 16.73 -8.83 14.35
N PRO A 88 16.81 -10.03 14.93
CA PRO A 88 18.08 -10.65 15.31
C PRO A 88 18.87 -11.26 14.12
N VAL A 89 18.41 -11.06 12.88
CA VAL A 89 19.01 -11.68 11.67
C VAL A 89 19.81 -10.68 10.85
N HIS A 90 20.80 -11.17 10.10
CA HIS A 90 21.56 -10.37 9.16
C HIS A 90 20.78 -10.09 7.86
N THR A 91 21.10 -8.97 7.21
CA THR A 91 20.57 -8.54 5.91
C THR A 91 20.67 -9.64 4.86
N SER A 92 21.84 -10.28 4.76
CA SER A 92 22.09 -11.35 3.77
C SER A 92 21.18 -12.56 3.98
N GLU A 93 20.86 -12.87 5.23
CA GLU A 93 19.93 -13.93 5.59
C GLU A 93 18.50 -13.57 5.19
N MET A 94 18.04 -12.35 5.51
CA MET A 94 16.70 -11.89 5.15
C MET A 94 16.50 -11.83 3.63
N ILE A 95 17.49 -11.34 2.88
CA ILE A 95 17.47 -11.37 1.40
C ILE A 95 17.37 -12.82 0.89
N LYS A 96 18.14 -13.76 1.47
CA LYS A 96 18.09 -15.18 1.10
C LYS A 96 16.71 -15.78 1.40
N ARG A 97 16.09 -15.42 2.52
CA ARG A 97 14.71 -15.82 2.86
C ARG A 97 13.74 -15.30 1.80
N PHE A 98 13.76 -14.00 1.49
CA PHE A 98 12.89 -13.40 0.46
C PHE A 98 13.02 -14.08 -0.90
N ARG A 99 14.25 -14.29 -1.38
CA ARG A 99 14.52 -14.93 -2.68
C ARG A 99 14.08 -16.40 -2.75
N LYS A 100 14.01 -17.10 -1.62
CA LYS A 100 13.57 -18.50 -1.55
C LYS A 100 12.05 -18.66 -1.59
N VAL A 101 11.30 -17.60 -1.32
CA VAL A 101 9.83 -17.65 -1.32
C VAL A 101 9.31 -17.96 -2.72
N LYS A 102 8.38 -18.93 -2.81
CA LYS A 102 7.72 -19.28 -4.06
C LYS A 102 6.35 -18.59 -4.16
N TYR A 103 6.16 -17.81 -5.20
CA TYR A 103 4.86 -17.19 -5.51
C TYR A 103 4.26 -17.86 -6.75
N GLY A 104 3.19 -18.63 -6.56
CA GLY A 104 2.44 -19.30 -7.62
C GLY A 104 1.24 -18.48 -8.05
N PHE A 105 1.09 -18.24 -9.34
CA PHE A 105 -0.06 -17.53 -9.93
C PHE A 105 -0.93 -18.50 -10.73
N LYS A 106 -2.20 -18.15 -10.95
CA LYS A 106 -3.12 -18.95 -11.77
C LYS A 106 -2.59 -19.16 -13.19
N ASP A 107 -2.02 -18.09 -13.77
CA ASP A 107 -1.41 -18.10 -15.09
C ASP A 107 -0.32 -17.03 -15.21
N ASN A 108 0.49 -17.12 -16.27
CA ASN A 108 1.60 -16.20 -16.54
C ASN A 108 1.19 -14.97 -17.36
N ARG A 109 -0.11 -14.74 -17.59
CA ARG A 109 -0.56 -13.59 -18.38
C ARG A 109 -0.41 -12.32 -17.55
N ILE A 110 0.18 -11.29 -18.12
CA ILE A 110 0.34 -9.99 -17.47
C ILE A 110 -0.68 -9.03 -18.07
N LYS A 111 -1.67 -8.62 -17.28
CA LYS A 111 -2.62 -7.59 -17.68
C LYS A 111 -1.92 -6.23 -17.61
N LYS A 112 -2.03 -5.42 -18.67
CA LYS A 112 -1.53 -4.03 -18.67
C LYS A 112 -2.60 -3.09 -18.14
N PRO A 113 -2.23 -1.97 -17.49
CA PRO A 113 -3.20 -0.94 -17.16
C PRO A 113 -3.77 -0.36 -18.46
N ILE A 114 -5.08 -0.12 -18.47
CA ILE A 114 -5.75 0.59 -19.55
C ILE A 114 -6.44 1.76 -18.85
N PHE A 115 -6.11 2.97 -19.27
CA PHE A 115 -6.84 4.15 -18.88
C PHE A 115 -7.27 4.87 -20.15
N SER A 116 -8.59 5.03 -20.29
CA SER A 116 -9.21 5.76 -21.38
C SER A 116 -10.22 6.71 -20.76
N GLY A 117 -9.86 7.97 -20.66
CA GLY A 117 -10.69 8.98 -20.05
C GLY A 117 -9.96 10.31 -19.97
N GLU A 118 -10.72 11.37 -19.80
CA GLU A 118 -10.16 12.67 -19.46
C GLU A 118 -9.77 12.68 -17.98
N THR A 119 -8.66 13.35 -17.69
CA THR A 119 -8.19 13.63 -16.33
C THR A 119 -8.15 15.13 -16.13
N TYR A 120 -8.40 15.57 -14.91
CA TYR A 120 -8.31 16.97 -14.51
C TYR A 120 -7.13 17.19 -13.56
N GLU A 121 -6.77 18.45 -13.37
CA GLU A 121 -5.76 18.92 -12.40
C GLU A 121 -6.28 18.70 -10.97
N LYS A 122 -6.33 17.43 -10.59
CA LYS A 122 -6.84 16.90 -9.32
C LYS A 122 -5.80 15.94 -8.74
N ALA A 123 -5.57 16.04 -7.44
CA ALA A 123 -4.61 15.22 -6.71
C ALA A 123 -5.30 14.33 -5.69
N ILE A 124 -5.04 13.02 -5.77
CA ILE A 124 -5.32 12.09 -4.67
C ILE A 124 -4.10 12.09 -3.74
N VAL A 125 -4.33 12.39 -2.45
CA VAL A 125 -3.27 12.43 -1.45
C VAL A 125 -3.51 11.32 -0.42
N PRO A 126 -2.74 10.21 -0.46
CA PRO A 126 -2.69 9.25 0.63
C PRO A 126 -2.30 9.95 1.92
N PHE A 127 -3.23 10.02 2.86
CA PHE A 127 -3.15 10.94 3.97
C PHE A 127 -3.00 10.19 5.29
N SER A 128 -1.86 10.39 5.97
CA SER A 128 -1.51 9.70 7.21
C SER A 128 -1.97 10.43 8.48
N CYS A 129 -2.51 11.65 8.35
CA CYS A 129 -2.68 12.63 9.43
C CYS A 129 -1.35 13.15 10.01
N GLY A 130 -0.21 12.84 9.38
CA GLY A 130 1.10 13.38 9.72
C GLY A 130 1.32 14.78 9.14
N LYS A 131 2.39 15.44 9.60
CA LYS A 131 2.76 16.80 9.19
C LYS A 131 3.02 16.89 7.68
N ASP A 132 3.70 15.91 7.12
CA ASP A 132 4.06 15.91 5.69
C ASP A 132 2.83 15.74 4.81
N SER A 133 1.94 14.80 5.13
CA SER A 133 0.67 14.64 4.38
C SER A 133 -0.25 15.87 4.49
N LEU A 134 -0.18 16.62 5.60
CA LEU A 134 -0.90 17.90 5.77
C LEU A 134 -0.29 19.00 4.90
N LEU A 135 1.04 19.10 4.87
CA LEU A 135 1.74 20.03 4.00
C LEU A 135 1.47 19.71 2.53
N THR A 136 1.50 18.44 2.14
CA THR A 136 1.16 18.01 0.77
C THR A 136 -0.27 18.42 0.39
N LEU A 137 -1.25 18.23 1.27
CA LEU A 137 -2.61 18.72 1.00
C LEU A 137 -2.64 20.22 0.79
N ALA A 138 -1.99 20.99 1.66
CA ALA A 138 -1.97 22.46 1.56
C ALA A 138 -1.29 22.94 0.28
N VAL A 139 -0.14 22.36 -0.07
CA VAL A 139 0.59 22.70 -1.30
C VAL A 139 -0.23 22.35 -2.53
N CYS A 140 -0.86 21.17 -2.57
CA CYS A 140 -1.73 20.80 -3.70
C CYS A 140 -2.91 21.75 -3.85
N ASP A 141 -3.51 22.22 -2.75
CA ASP A 141 -4.60 23.19 -2.78
C ASP A 141 -4.10 24.55 -3.32
N GLU A 142 -2.97 25.03 -2.80
CA GLU A 142 -2.37 26.32 -3.17
C GLU A 142 -2.00 26.39 -4.66
N ILE A 143 -1.47 25.29 -5.23
CA ILE A 143 -1.11 25.24 -6.66
C ILE A 143 -2.28 24.84 -7.58
N GLY A 144 -3.49 24.71 -7.03
CA GLY A 144 -4.72 24.50 -7.82
C GLY A 144 -4.98 23.06 -8.25
N LEU A 145 -4.45 22.06 -7.55
CA LEU A 145 -4.67 20.63 -7.83
C LEU A 145 -5.89 20.02 -7.10
N GLU A 146 -6.82 20.83 -6.59
CA GLU A 146 -8.08 20.39 -5.95
C GLU A 146 -7.96 19.08 -5.14
N PRO A 147 -7.16 19.05 -4.06
CA PRO A 147 -6.76 17.80 -3.43
C PRO A 147 -7.92 17.05 -2.77
N ILE A 148 -7.90 15.73 -2.90
CA ILE A 148 -8.76 14.79 -2.17
C ILE A 148 -7.88 13.95 -1.24
N ALA A 149 -8.10 14.09 0.06
CA ALA A 149 -7.41 13.29 1.07
C ALA A 149 -7.99 11.87 1.09
N VAL A 150 -7.12 10.86 1.11
CA VAL A 150 -7.54 9.46 1.22
C VAL A 150 -6.86 8.82 2.41
N TYR A 151 -7.64 8.40 3.39
CA TYR A 151 -7.14 7.65 4.53
C TYR A 151 -7.34 6.15 4.34
N PHE A 152 -6.22 5.42 4.26
CA PHE A 152 -6.20 3.96 4.27
C PHE A 152 -6.18 3.47 5.72
N ASN A 153 -7.31 2.93 6.18
CA ASN A 153 -7.46 2.34 7.50
C ASN A 153 -7.10 0.85 7.41
N ASP A 154 -5.83 0.53 7.68
CA ASP A 154 -5.27 -0.83 7.61
C ASP A 154 -5.72 -1.76 8.75
N THR A 155 -6.52 -1.23 9.70
CA THR A 155 -7.16 -2.00 10.79
C THR A 155 -6.24 -2.73 11.77
N VAL A 156 -4.93 -2.53 11.66
CA VAL A 156 -3.89 -3.06 12.56
C VAL A 156 -3.78 -2.25 13.87
N SER A 157 -4.07 -0.94 13.82
CA SER A 157 -4.07 -0.05 15.00
C SER A 157 -5.46 0.56 15.29
N PRO A 158 -6.45 -0.18 15.82
CA PRO A 158 -7.84 0.29 15.93
C PRO A 158 -8.01 1.59 16.74
N SER A 159 -7.26 1.74 17.84
CA SER A 159 -7.30 2.92 18.71
C SER A 159 -6.79 4.17 17.99
N GLU A 160 -5.64 4.06 17.34
CA GLU A 160 -5.05 5.14 16.53
C GLU A 160 -5.96 5.50 15.36
N ASN A 161 -6.50 4.50 14.65
CA ASN A 161 -7.38 4.71 13.50
C ASN A 161 -8.67 5.45 13.91
N ARG A 162 -9.20 5.18 15.10
CA ARG A 162 -10.36 5.92 15.65
C ARG A 162 -10.03 7.39 15.88
N ILE A 163 -8.84 7.70 16.41
CA ILE A 163 -8.37 9.07 16.63
C ILE A 163 -8.19 9.79 15.29
N LYS A 164 -7.50 9.16 14.34
CA LYS A 164 -7.25 9.70 12.99
C LYS A 164 -8.56 9.99 12.24
N ILE A 165 -9.54 9.08 12.28
CA ILE A 165 -10.86 9.30 11.66
C ILE A 165 -11.58 10.50 12.29
N ASN A 166 -11.52 10.67 13.61
CA ASN A 166 -12.13 11.82 14.26
C ASN A 166 -11.41 13.12 13.88
N TYR A 167 -10.09 13.10 13.75
CA TYR A 167 -9.30 14.22 13.29
C TYR A 167 -9.62 14.61 11.84
N LEU A 168 -9.73 13.64 10.94
CA LEU A 168 -10.16 13.84 9.56
C LEU A 168 -11.52 14.54 9.46
N LYS A 169 -12.51 14.09 10.25
CA LYS A 169 -13.83 14.75 10.30
C LYS A 169 -13.73 16.22 10.74
N LYS A 170 -12.80 16.55 11.64
CA LYS A 170 -12.56 17.95 12.05
C LYS A 170 -11.89 18.75 10.93
N ILE A 171 -10.90 18.19 10.24
CA ILE A 171 -10.24 18.82 9.08
C ILE A 171 -11.26 19.13 7.99
N ASN A 172 -12.07 18.14 7.59
CA ASN A 172 -13.10 18.32 6.57
C ASN A 172 -14.04 19.48 6.94
N LYS A 173 -14.53 19.52 8.19
CA LYS A 173 -15.39 20.61 8.67
C LYS A 173 -14.72 21.99 8.68
N LYS A 174 -13.42 22.05 8.96
CA LYS A 174 -12.69 23.32 9.12
C LYS A 174 -12.17 23.89 7.79
N ILE A 175 -11.68 23.02 6.91
CA ILE A 175 -10.93 23.39 5.70
C ILE A 175 -11.72 23.05 4.43
N GLY A 176 -12.78 22.24 4.50
CA GLY A 176 -13.62 21.89 3.35
C GLY A 176 -13.00 20.89 2.38
N ILE A 177 -11.84 20.31 2.73
CA ILE A 177 -11.15 19.31 1.90
C ILE A 177 -11.96 18.00 1.88
N LYS A 178 -12.15 17.43 0.70
CA LYS A 178 -12.80 16.13 0.50
C LYS A 178 -11.95 15.02 1.13
N ILE A 179 -12.60 14.11 1.85
CA ILE A 179 -11.93 12.99 2.52
C ILE A 179 -12.64 11.69 2.17
N GLU A 180 -11.88 10.74 1.64
CA GLU A 180 -12.31 9.37 1.45
C GLU A 180 -11.61 8.44 2.44
N ILE A 181 -12.34 7.42 2.91
CA ILE A 181 -11.80 6.41 3.82
C ILE A 181 -11.92 5.05 3.14
N VAL A 182 -10.78 4.39 2.97
CA VAL A 182 -10.70 3.02 2.47
C VAL A 182 -10.30 2.13 3.64
N ARG A 183 -11.08 1.08 3.91
CA ARG A 183 -10.77 0.14 4.99
C ARG A 183 -10.07 -1.09 4.41
N ASN A 184 -8.84 -1.33 4.82
CA ASN A 184 -7.99 -2.41 4.32
C ASN A 184 -7.72 -3.46 5.42
N GLU A 185 -8.51 -4.53 5.48
CA GLU A 185 -8.24 -5.62 6.43
C GLU A 185 -7.20 -6.62 5.88
N ILE A 186 -6.76 -6.47 4.63
CA ILE A 186 -5.79 -7.39 4.01
C ILE A 186 -4.41 -7.20 4.66
N GLU A 187 -4.09 -5.98 5.12
CA GLU A 187 -2.82 -5.65 5.76
C GLU A 187 -2.52 -6.48 7.01
N LYS A 188 -3.56 -7.03 7.65
CA LYS A 188 -3.41 -8.02 8.73
C LYS A 188 -2.60 -9.26 8.35
N LEU A 189 -2.42 -9.54 7.05
CA LEU A 189 -1.56 -10.61 6.57
C LEU A 189 -0.07 -10.26 6.65
N ASN A 190 0.30 -9.00 6.82
CA ASN A 190 1.68 -8.54 7.02
C ASN A 190 1.95 -8.11 8.46
N ASP A 191 0.91 -7.94 9.25
CA ASP A 191 0.98 -7.46 10.63
C ASP A 191 1.53 -8.53 11.58
N PHE A 192 2.60 -8.19 12.31
CA PHE A 192 3.23 -9.12 13.23
C PHE A 192 2.32 -9.46 14.42
N GLU A 193 1.61 -8.46 14.97
CA GLU A 193 0.76 -8.64 16.15
C GLU A 193 -0.42 -9.58 15.84
N PHE A 194 -1.11 -9.34 14.73
CA PHE A 194 -2.19 -10.20 14.26
C PHE A 194 -1.74 -11.63 13.98
N LEU A 195 -0.48 -11.81 13.54
CA LEU A 195 0.11 -13.12 13.27
C LEU A 195 0.77 -13.77 14.50
N GLY A 196 0.76 -13.10 15.67
CA GLY A 196 1.39 -13.58 16.89
C GLY A 196 2.92 -13.75 16.73
N LYS A 197 3.56 -12.77 16.09
CA LYS A 197 5.00 -12.70 15.83
C LYS A 197 5.62 -11.54 16.59
N ASP A 198 6.95 -11.59 16.74
CA ASP A 198 7.73 -10.51 17.33
C ASP A 198 7.58 -9.23 16.51
N GLU A 199 7.64 -8.09 17.20
CA GLU A 199 7.56 -6.76 16.60
C GLU A 199 8.59 -6.58 15.49
N GLY A 200 8.15 -5.92 14.42
CA GLY A 200 9.07 -5.45 13.40
C GLY A 200 8.37 -4.98 12.13
N VAL A 201 9.16 -4.32 11.28
CA VAL A 201 8.63 -3.48 10.19
C VAL A 201 8.66 -4.14 8.80
N ILE A 202 9.23 -5.34 8.65
CA ILE A 202 9.46 -5.95 7.32
C ILE A 202 8.15 -6.22 6.54
N GLY A 203 7.03 -6.34 7.26
CA GLY A 203 5.70 -6.45 6.66
C GLY A 203 5.33 -5.28 5.75
N TYR A 204 5.92 -4.10 6.01
CA TYR A 204 5.51 -2.82 5.43
C TYR A 204 6.53 -2.24 4.43
N SER A 205 7.55 -2.99 4.00
CA SER A 205 8.64 -2.56 3.09
C SER A 205 8.24 -2.11 1.66
N HIS A 206 6.95 -1.98 1.37
CA HIS A 206 6.39 -1.59 0.07
C HIS A 206 5.12 -0.75 0.22
N LEU A 207 4.87 -0.21 1.42
CA LEU A 207 3.61 0.40 1.83
C LEU A 207 3.25 1.59 0.95
N VAL A 208 4.22 2.44 0.60
CA VAL A 208 3.96 3.66 -0.18
C VAL A 208 3.63 3.34 -1.62
N PHE A 209 4.33 2.37 -2.21
CA PHE A 209 3.95 1.83 -3.50
C PHE A 209 2.52 1.23 -3.46
N ASN A 210 2.16 0.54 -2.37
CA ASN A 210 0.82 -0.01 -2.20
C ASN A 210 -0.24 1.09 -2.12
N PHE A 211 0.02 2.22 -1.46
CA PHE A 211 -0.91 3.36 -1.43
C PHE A 211 -1.19 3.94 -2.81
N CYS A 212 -0.19 3.97 -3.72
CA CYS A 212 -0.42 4.34 -5.12
C CYS A 212 -1.39 3.38 -5.82
N LEU A 213 -1.23 2.07 -5.62
CA LEU A 213 -2.16 1.07 -6.18
C LEU A 213 -3.57 1.20 -5.59
N LEU A 214 -3.67 1.33 -4.26
CA LEU A 214 -4.93 1.49 -3.53
C LEU A 214 -5.66 2.79 -3.91
N SER A 215 -4.95 3.79 -4.43
CA SER A 215 -5.54 5.04 -4.90
C SER A 215 -6.21 4.91 -6.27
N LEU A 216 -5.89 3.90 -7.09
CA LEU A 216 -6.38 3.80 -8.49
C LEU A 216 -7.90 3.90 -8.66
N PRO A 217 -8.75 3.21 -7.86
CA PRO A 217 -10.20 3.36 -8.00
C PRO A 217 -10.68 4.79 -7.69
N ILE A 218 -9.98 5.49 -6.79
CA ILE A 218 -10.30 6.86 -6.37
C ILE A 218 -9.84 7.85 -7.44
N ASN A 219 -8.63 7.66 -7.99
CA ASN A 219 -8.14 8.44 -9.13
C ASN A 219 -9.14 8.37 -10.28
N TYR A 220 -9.63 7.16 -10.61
CA TYR A 220 -10.62 6.98 -11.65
C TYR A 220 -11.93 7.71 -11.35
N PHE A 221 -12.47 7.56 -10.12
CA PHE A 221 -13.76 8.15 -9.75
C PHE A 221 -13.75 9.68 -9.79
N TYR A 222 -12.64 10.31 -9.40
CA TYR A 222 -12.50 11.77 -9.39
C TYR A 222 -11.89 12.33 -10.67
N ASN A 223 -11.56 11.48 -11.65
CA ASN A 223 -10.78 11.84 -12.83
C ASN A 223 -9.47 12.56 -12.45
N ALA A 224 -8.85 12.13 -11.34
CA ALA A 224 -7.65 12.76 -10.82
C ALA A 224 -6.41 12.31 -11.61
N LYS A 225 -5.67 13.29 -12.12
CA LYS A 225 -4.45 13.08 -12.89
C LYS A 225 -3.26 12.67 -12.02
N TYR A 226 -3.25 13.07 -10.75
CA TYR A 226 -2.12 12.89 -9.86
C TYR A 226 -2.47 12.04 -8.62
N THR A 227 -1.51 11.23 -8.21
CA THR A 227 -1.40 10.76 -6.81
C THR A 227 -0.16 11.42 -6.23
N VAL A 228 -0.33 12.25 -5.21
CA VAL A 228 0.77 13.02 -4.61
C VAL A 228 1.04 12.46 -3.22
N LEU A 229 2.27 12.03 -2.99
CA LEU A 229 2.70 11.42 -1.74
C LEU A 229 3.28 12.50 -0.82
N GLY A 230 3.08 12.32 0.49
CA GLY A 230 3.86 13.05 1.48
C GLY A 230 5.28 12.50 1.45
N ASN A 231 6.24 13.34 1.08
CA ASN A 231 7.65 12.98 1.16
C ASN A 231 8.28 13.67 2.37
N GLU A 232 8.86 12.87 3.25
CA GLU A 232 9.60 13.34 4.42
C GLU A 232 11.10 13.36 4.08
N GLU A 233 11.69 14.55 4.08
CA GLU A 233 13.11 14.76 3.71
C GLU A 233 14.07 13.88 4.54
N GLY A 234 13.70 13.58 5.80
CA GLY A 234 14.46 12.69 6.68
C GLY A 234 14.63 11.27 6.14
N LEU A 235 13.74 10.83 5.25
CA LEU A 235 13.81 9.50 4.63
C LEU A 235 14.93 9.41 3.58
N ASN A 236 15.49 10.55 3.13
CA ASN A 236 16.67 10.56 2.25
C ASN A 236 18.00 10.43 2.99
N LEU A 237 17.98 10.44 4.33
CA LEU A 237 19.19 10.35 5.13
C LEU A 237 19.73 8.93 5.09
N LYS A 238 20.90 8.77 4.48
CA LYS A 238 21.60 7.48 4.44
C LYS A 238 22.22 7.16 5.78
N PHE A 239 22.08 5.91 6.20
CA PHE A 239 22.81 5.36 7.35
C PHE A 239 23.39 3.99 7.02
N ARG A 240 24.28 3.50 7.88
CA ARG A 240 24.76 2.12 7.82
C ARG A 240 24.00 1.31 8.85
N ASN A 241 23.41 0.21 8.41
CA ASN A 241 22.78 -0.75 9.32
C ASN A 241 23.84 -1.52 10.14
N LYS A 242 23.40 -2.41 11.02
CA LYS A 242 24.28 -3.25 11.87
C LYS A 242 25.24 -4.15 11.10
N ASP A 243 24.99 -4.41 9.81
CA ASP A 243 25.87 -5.18 8.92
C ASP A 243 26.85 -4.29 8.12
N GLY A 244 26.84 -2.98 8.35
CA GLY A 244 27.67 -2.00 7.65
C GLY A 244 27.18 -1.65 6.23
N ILE A 245 25.96 -2.03 5.86
CA ILE A 245 25.37 -1.78 4.53
C ILE A 245 24.69 -0.41 4.53
N TRP A 246 24.96 0.39 3.49
CA TRP A 246 24.25 1.66 3.28
C TRP A 246 22.78 1.43 2.93
N CYS A 247 21.90 2.09 3.66
CA CYS A 247 20.47 2.04 3.46
C CYS A 247 19.80 3.38 3.80
N TYR A 248 18.51 3.44 3.54
CA TYR A 248 17.63 4.56 3.86
C TYR A 248 16.57 4.08 4.86
N PRO A 249 16.02 4.95 5.72
CA PRO A 249 14.99 4.57 6.67
C PRO A 249 13.81 3.83 6.03
N SER A 250 13.35 4.31 4.87
CA SER A 250 12.33 3.67 4.03
C SER A 250 12.68 3.90 2.57
N TYR A 251 13.03 2.83 1.85
CA TYR A 251 13.51 2.96 0.48
C TYR A 251 12.43 3.46 -0.48
N ASP A 252 11.18 3.04 -0.31
CA ASP A 252 10.06 3.42 -1.18
C ASP A 252 9.55 4.85 -0.98
N GLN A 253 10.15 5.58 -0.04
CA GLN A 253 9.93 7.01 0.22
C GLN A 253 11.17 7.88 -0.04
N SER A 254 12.28 7.27 -0.47
CA SER A 254 13.55 7.97 -0.74
C SER A 254 13.67 8.37 -2.22
N PHE A 255 14.39 9.46 -2.47
CA PHE A 255 14.67 10.01 -3.82
C PHE A 255 15.83 9.34 -4.56
#